data_AF-A0A6B3I825-F1
#
_entry.id   AF-A0A6B3I825-F1
#
_cell.length_a   1.000
_cell.length_b   1.000
_cell.length_c   1.000
_cell.angle_alpha   90.00
_cell.angle_beta   90.00
_cell.angle_gamma   90.00
#
_symmetry.space_group_name_H-M   'P 1'
#
loop_
_entity.id
_entity.type
_entity.pdbx_description
1 polymer ?
#
loop_
_entity_poly.entity_id
_entity_poly.type
_entity_poly.pdbx_seq_one_letter_code
_entity_poly.pdbx_strand_id
1 'polypeptide(L)'
;PEGEDGAWYPKWQALPEDVRAVMRSYAMRAQRVKADGSTEVDIDFALHGDGGPASRWALMAAAGDPLKVLGPAVQDNTSVRFRPPEDTDWVLIWADETALPAASATLEWLPAGMPARVWLEVPRTEDRQALNTAAKARISWLVRSEGALPAVEAVRAAELPEG
;
A
#
# COMPACT_ATOMS: atom_id res chain seq x y z
N PRO A 1 16.25 -2.27 16.72
CA PRO A 1 16.07 -2.77 18.10
C PRO A 1 14.73 -3.50 18.24
N GLU A 2 14.76 -4.67 18.87
CA GLU A 2 13.54 -5.39 19.24
C GLU A 2 12.89 -4.71 20.46
N GLY A 3 11.56 -4.68 20.49
CA GLY A 3 10.80 -4.12 21.60
C GLY A 3 9.34 -4.52 21.52
N GLU A 4 8.85 -5.15 22.58
CA GLU A 4 7.42 -5.29 22.86
C GLU A 4 6.81 -3.89 23.12
N ASP A 5 5.51 -3.76 22.88
CA ASP A 5 4.67 -2.65 23.33
C ASP A 5 5.17 -1.23 22.97
N GLY A 6 5.71 -1.06 21.77
CA GLY A 6 6.08 0.26 21.23
C GLY A 6 7.42 0.82 21.74
N ALA A 7 8.15 0.08 22.58
CA ALA A 7 9.46 0.49 23.10
C ALA A 7 10.59 0.49 22.04
N TRP A 8 10.30 0.06 20.80
CA TRP A 8 11.28 0.02 19.72
C TRP A 8 11.70 1.42 19.23
N TYR A 9 10.78 2.40 19.26
CA TYR A 9 11.03 3.73 18.67
C TYR A 9 12.03 4.55 19.48
N PRO A 10 11.91 4.69 20.82
CA PRO A 10 12.95 5.36 21.62
C PRO A 10 14.31 4.66 21.53
N LYS A 11 14.33 3.32 21.50
CA LYS A 11 15.56 2.54 21.31
C LYS A 11 16.21 2.80 19.95
N TRP A 12 15.42 2.96 18.89
CA TRP A 12 15.94 3.30 17.56
C TRP A 12 16.48 4.74 17.52
N GLN A 13 15.78 5.69 18.16
CA GLN A 13 16.22 7.08 18.24
C GLN A 13 17.57 7.22 18.96
N ALA A 14 17.82 6.40 19.98
CA ALA A 14 19.04 6.40 20.78
C ALA A 14 20.26 5.75 20.08
N LEU A 15 20.08 5.11 18.92
CA LEU A 15 21.20 4.57 18.15
C LEU A 15 22.09 5.69 17.59
N PRO A 16 23.43 5.53 17.62
CA PRO A 16 24.34 6.44 16.91
C PRO A 16 23.95 6.58 15.43
N GLU A 17 24.12 7.77 14.88
CA GLU A 17 23.63 8.12 13.53
C GLU A 17 24.17 7.18 12.44
N ASP A 18 25.42 6.76 12.56
CA ASP A 18 26.12 5.87 11.63
C ASP A 18 25.61 4.42 11.63
N VAL A 19 24.91 3.99 12.69
CA VAL A 19 24.26 2.67 12.77
C VAL A 19 22.73 2.74 12.77
N ARG A 20 22.16 3.93 12.89
CA ARG A 20 20.71 4.14 12.92
C ARG A 20 20.14 4.00 11.51
N ALA A 21 19.53 2.84 11.25
CA ALA A 21 18.93 2.54 9.95
C ALA A 21 17.95 3.63 9.48
N VAL A 22 18.05 3.97 8.20
CA VAL A 22 17.09 4.85 7.53
C VAL A 22 15.73 4.14 7.45
N MET A 23 14.67 4.81 7.90
CA MET A 23 13.31 4.28 7.88
C MET A 23 12.49 4.88 6.74
N ARG A 24 11.68 4.04 6.10
CA ARG A 24 10.67 4.44 5.10
C ARG A 24 9.41 3.63 5.33
N SER A 25 8.26 4.28 5.21
CA SER A 25 6.95 3.64 5.33
C SER A 25 6.53 3.07 3.99
N TYR A 26 6.08 1.82 4.00
CA TYR A 26 5.54 1.12 2.83
C TYR A 26 4.25 0.41 3.20
N ALA A 27 3.36 0.27 2.23
CA ALA A 27 2.17 -0.56 2.37
C ALA A 27 2.56 -2.04 2.28
N MET A 28 2.01 -2.85 3.19
CA MET A 28 2.14 -4.31 3.11
C MET A 28 1.15 -4.83 2.09
N ARG A 29 1.64 -5.30 0.94
CA ARG A 29 0.80 -5.78 -0.17
C ARG A 29 0.12 -7.11 0.17
N ALA A 30 0.87 -8.01 0.80
CA ALA A 30 0.39 -9.29 1.28
C ALA A 30 1.24 -9.80 2.46
N GLN A 31 0.64 -10.65 3.29
CA GLN A 31 1.31 -11.34 4.38
C GLN A 31 0.78 -12.78 4.42
N ARG A 32 1.70 -13.75 4.43
CA ARG A 32 1.38 -15.18 4.41
C ARG A 32 2.16 -15.88 5.50
N VAL A 33 1.46 -16.45 6.48
CA VAL A 33 2.06 -17.34 7.47
C VAL A 33 2.11 -18.75 6.88
N LYS A 34 3.31 -19.32 6.79
CA LYS A 34 3.54 -20.67 6.29
C LYS A 34 3.30 -21.70 7.38
N ALA A 35 3.11 -22.96 6.95
CA ALA A 35 2.90 -24.08 7.86
C ALA A 35 4.09 -24.35 8.80
N ASP A 36 5.30 -23.92 8.42
CA ASP A 36 6.51 -24.03 9.24
C ASP A 36 6.65 -22.89 10.27
N GLY A 37 5.67 -21.99 10.37
CA GLY A 37 5.66 -20.85 11.26
C GLY A 37 6.41 -19.63 10.73
N SER A 38 7.08 -19.71 9.57
CA SER A 38 7.68 -18.55 8.93
C SER A 38 6.63 -17.64 8.31
N THR A 39 6.95 -16.35 8.15
CA THR A 39 6.06 -15.37 7.51
C THR A 39 6.73 -14.81 6.26
N GLU A 40 6.03 -14.85 5.14
CA GLU A 40 6.37 -14.11 3.93
C GLU A 40 5.56 -12.82 3.86
N VAL A 41 6.20 -11.75 3.40
CA VAL A 41 5.56 -10.47 3.15
C VAL A 41 5.91 -10.00 1.74
N ASP A 42 4.91 -9.41 1.07
CA ASP A 42 5.12 -8.68 -0.17
C ASP A 42 5.07 -7.19 0.12
N ILE A 43 6.06 -6.48 -0.40
CA ILE A 43 6.15 -5.02 -0.33
C ILE A 43 6.44 -4.54 -1.75
N ASP A 44 5.53 -3.75 -2.28
CA ASP A 44 5.69 -3.17 -3.61
C ASP A 44 6.41 -1.82 -3.50
N PHE A 45 7.44 -1.64 -4.31
CA PHE A 45 8.21 -0.40 -4.37
C PHE A 45 7.88 0.36 -5.66
N ALA A 46 7.25 1.53 -5.52
CA ALA A 46 7.14 2.47 -6.64
C ALA A 46 8.53 3.04 -6.96
N LEU A 47 9.06 2.65 -8.12
CA LEU A 47 10.41 3.05 -8.55
C LEU A 47 10.39 4.46 -9.13
N HIS A 48 11.20 5.35 -8.55
CA HIS A 48 11.27 6.76 -8.95
C HIS A 48 12.74 7.22 -9.10
N GLY A 49 13.60 6.32 -9.59
CA GLY A 49 15.04 6.53 -9.74
C GLY A 49 15.83 6.34 -8.45
N ASP A 50 17.05 6.87 -8.40
CA ASP A 50 18.02 6.65 -7.32
C ASP A 50 18.07 7.79 -6.28
N GLY A 51 17.14 8.75 -6.34
CA GLY A 51 17.12 9.90 -5.43
C GLY A 51 16.87 9.54 -3.96
N GLY A 52 16.29 8.36 -3.67
CA GLY A 52 15.92 7.92 -2.33
C GLY A 52 16.56 6.59 -1.92
N PRO A 53 16.86 6.38 -0.62
CA PRO A 53 17.53 5.17 -0.13
C PRO A 53 16.74 3.89 -0.40
N ALA A 54 15.41 3.94 -0.31
CA ALA A 54 14.58 2.76 -0.52
C ALA A 54 14.38 2.42 -2.01
N SER A 55 14.15 3.41 -2.88
CA SER A 55 14.11 3.18 -4.34
C SER A 55 15.47 2.69 -4.87
N ARG A 56 16.60 3.22 -4.35
CA ARG A 56 17.95 2.69 -4.65
C ARG A 56 18.12 1.23 -4.25
N TRP A 57 17.71 0.89 -3.03
CA TRP A 57 17.80 -0.48 -2.55
C TRP A 57 16.93 -1.40 -3.43
N ALA A 58 15.68 -1.01 -3.70
CA ALA A 58 14.75 -1.81 -4.51
C ALA A 58 15.26 -2.06 -5.94
N LEU A 59 15.96 -1.09 -6.55
CA LEU A 59 16.57 -1.23 -7.88
C LEU A 59 17.71 -2.25 -7.93
N MET A 60 18.41 -2.44 -6.80
CA MET A 60 19.61 -3.29 -6.71
C MET A 60 19.38 -4.60 -5.95
N ALA A 61 18.19 -4.77 -5.35
CA ALA A 61 17.90 -5.88 -4.47
C ALA A 61 17.96 -7.22 -5.21
N ALA A 62 18.65 -8.18 -4.60
CA ALA A 62 18.73 -9.56 -5.03
C ALA A 62 18.20 -10.51 -3.96
N ALA A 63 17.86 -11.74 -4.37
CA ALA A 63 17.48 -12.79 -3.43
C ALA A 63 18.60 -13.03 -2.40
N GLY A 64 18.26 -12.95 -1.11
CA GLY A 64 19.19 -13.07 0.00
C GLY A 64 19.62 -11.73 0.60
N ASP A 65 19.32 -10.60 -0.03
CA ASP A 65 19.62 -9.28 0.54
C ASP A 65 18.80 -9.02 1.82
N PRO A 66 19.43 -8.53 2.90
CA PRO A 66 18.75 -8.30 4.15
C PRO A 66 17.86 -7.05 4.10
N LEU A 67 16.61 -7.20 4.55
CA LEU A 67 15.69 -6.10 4.81
C LEU A 67 15.11 -6.24 6.23
N LYS A 68 15.15 -5.17 7.02
CA LYS A 68 14.47 -5.14 8.33
C LYS A 68 13.13 -4.46 8.18
N VAL A 69 12.06 -5.19 8.48
CA VAL A 69 10.69 -4.69 8.42
C VAL A 69 10.18 -4.48 9.84
N LEU A 70 9.63 -3.30 10.09
CA LEU A 70 8.82 -3.02 11.27
C LEU A 70 7.37 -3.03 10.79
N GLY A 71 6.65 -4.08 11.16
CA GLY A 71 5.32 -4.34 10.63
C GLY A 71 4.52 -5.21 11.59
N PRO A 72 3.23 -5.41 11.29
CA PRO A 72 2.36 -6.16 12.16
C PRO A 72 2.79 -7.62 12.23
N ALA A 73 2.94 -8.13 13.46
CA ALA A 73 3.29 -9.52 13.72
C ALA A 73 2.16 -10.50 13.35
N VAL A 74 0.93 -10.00 13.22
CA VAL A 74 -0.26 -10.79 12.89
C VAL A 74 -0.99 -10.19 11.68
N GLN A 75 -1.60 -11.08 10.91
CA GLN A 75 -2.33 -10.73 9.69
C GLN A 75 -3.50 -9.78 10.00
N ASP A 76 -4.25 -10.06 11.07
CA ASP A 76 -5.37 -9.24 11.54
C ASP A 76 -4.90 -8.22 12.59
N ASN A 77 -4.38 -7.09 12.12
CA ASN A 77 -3.94 -5.98 12.98
C ASN A 77 -4.82 -4.74 12.74
N THR A 78 -4.98 -3.91 13.76
CA THR A 78 -5.76 -2.66 13.68
C THR A 78 -4.96 -1.48 13.15
N SER A 79 -3.64 -1.59 13.05
CA SER A 79 -2.75 -0.46 12.75
C SER A 79 -2.52 -0.21 11.26
N VAL A 80 -2.83 -1.16 10.37
CA VAL A 80 -2.37 -1.12 8.96
C VAL A 80 -3.48 -1.38 7.93
N ARG A 81 -4.74 -1.59 8.34
CA ARG A 81 -5.82 -1.93 7.38
C ARG A 81 -6.96 -0.91 7.39
N PHE A 82 -7.40 -0.54 6.19
CA PHE A 82 -8.67 0.14 5.98
C PHE A 82 -9.82 -0.78 6.41
N ARG A 83 -10.58 -0.34 7.42
CA ARG A 83 -11.81 -1.00 7.88
C ARG A 83 -12.91 0.06 7.99
N PRO A 84 -13.77 0.20 6.97
CA PRO A 84 -14.89 1.12 7.04
C PRO A 84 -15.90 0.59 8.09
N PRO A 85 -16.72 1.47 8.70
CA PRO A 85 -17.83 1.04 9.56
C PRO A 85 -18.74 0.00 8.90
N GLU A 86 -19.35 -0.89 9.68
CA GLU A 86 -20.21 -1.97 9.14
C GLU A 86 -21.43 -1.44 8.36
N ASP A 87 -21.90 -0.24 8.68
CA ASP A 87 -23.00 0.47 8.04
C ASP A 87 -22.56 1.35 6.85
N THR A 88 -21.35 1.14 6.32
CA THR A 88 -20.87 1.87 5.14
C THR A 88 -21.60 1.44 3.87
N ASP A 89 -22.36 2.35 3.28
CA ASP A 89 -23.11 2.11 2.03
C ASP A 89 -22.21 1.96 0.80
N TRP A 90 -21.11 2.72 0.75
CA TRP A 90 -20.15 2.68 -0.36
C TRP A 90 -18.80 3.29 0.03
N VAL A 91 -17.76 3.00 -0.75
CA VAL A 91 -16.42 3.56 -0.52
C VAL A 91 -15.88 4.30 -1.74
N LEU A 92 -15.17 5.40 -1.49
CA LEU A 92 -14.33 6.09 -2.47
C LEU A 92 -12.87 5.79 -2.18
N ILE A 93 -12.13 5.36 -3.19
CA ILE A 93 -10.68 5.12 -3.09
C ILE A 93 -9.99 5.94 -4.17
N TRP A 94 -8.98 6.70 -3.78
CA TRP A 94 -7.99 7.23 -4.71
C TRP A 94 -6.60 6.82 -4.26
N ALA A 95 -5.75 6.45 -5.22
CA ALA A 95 -4.35 6.15 -4.98
C ALA A 95 -3.51 6.51 -6.22
N ASP A 96 -2.32 7.06 -5.98
CA ASP A 96 -1.24 7.09 -6.97
C ASP A 96 -0.43 5.79 -6.94
N GLU A 97 0.64 5.69 -7.73
CA GLU A 97 1.48 4.50 -7.80
C GLU A 97 2.10 4.10 -6.45
N THR A 98 2.27 5.04 -5.52
CA THR A 98 2.85 4.79 -4.20
C THR A 98 1.83 4.18 -3.23
N ALA A 99 0.55 4.52 -3.41
CA ALA A 99 -0.57 4.01 -2.62
C ALA A 99 -1.32 2.84 -3.30
N LEU A 100 -1.00 2.54 -4.56
CA LEU A 100 -1.59 1.44 -5.33
C LEU A 100 -1.56 0.07 -4.60
N PRO A 101 -0.49 -0.30 -3.85
CA PRO A 101 -0.49 -1.56 -3.10
C PRO A 101 -1.54 -1.58 -1.98
N ALA A 102 -1.74 -0.45 -1.29
CA ALA A 102 -2.76 -0.32 -0.26
C ALA A 102 -4.18 -0.32 -0.83
N ALA A 103 -4.39 0.37 -1.97
CA ALA A 103 -5.67 0.35 -2.68
C ALA A 103 -6.02 -1.06 -3.18
N SER A 104 -5.05 -1.79 -3.73
CA SER A 104 -5.20 -3.18 -4.17
C SER A 104 -5.60 -4.10 -3.01
N ALA A 105 -4.85 -4.04 -1.90
CA ALA A 105 -5.15 -4.83 -0.71
C ALA A 105 -6.52 -4.48 -0.10
N THR A 106 -6.92 -3.20 -0.18
CA THR A 106 -8.25 -2.76 0.25
C THR A 106 -9.33 -3.39 -0.63
N LEU A 107 -9.19 -3.32 -1.95
CA LEU A 107 -10.16 -3.87 -2.92
C LEU A 107 -10.34 -5.38 -2.77
N GLU A 108 -9.27 -6.11 -2.47
CA GLU A 108 -9.30 -7.56 -2.22
C GLU A 108 -10.12 -7.91 -0.97
N TRP A 109 -10.14 -7.01 0.01
CA TRP A 109 -10.79 -7.24 1.31
C TRP A 109 -12.24 -6.72 1.36
N LEU A 110 -12.61 -5.74 0.54
CA LEU A 110 -13.96 -5.17 0.54
C LEU A 110 -15.05 -6.27 0.44
N PRO A 111 -16.14 -6.15 1.21
CA PRO A 111 -17.24 -7.12 1.17
C PRO A 111 -17.78 -7.34 -0.24
N ALA A 112 -18.17 -8.58 -0.52
CA ALA A 112 -18.77 -8.93 -1.79
C ALA A 112 -20.00 -8.06 -2.07
N GLY A 113 -20.05 -7.46 -3.25
CA GLY A 113 -21.17 -6.60 -3.65
C GLY A 113 -21.11 -5.15 -3.14
N MET A 114 -20.19 -4.78 -2.24
CA MET A 114 -20.06 -3.40 -1.75
C MET A 114 -19.79 -2.44 -2.92
N PRO A 115 -20.56 -1.35 -3.08
CA PRO A 115 -20.26 -0.34 -4.08
C PRO A 115 -18.93 0.36 -3.78
N ALA A 116 -18.06 0.43 -4.79
CA ALA A 116 -16.82 1.20 -4.70
C ALA A 116 -16.63 2.10 -5.93
N ARG A 117 -16.11 3.31 -5.71
CA ARG A 117 -15.65 4.23 -6.75
C ARG A 117 -14.15 4.42 -6.58
N VAL A 118 -13.37 4.03 -7.58
CA VAL A 118 -11.92 3.90 -7.46
C VAL A 118 -11.24 4.66 -8.58
N TRP A 119 -10.26 5.49 -8.22
CA TRP A 119 -9.35 6.16 -9.15
C TRP A 119 -7.92 5.78 -8.83
N LEU A 120 -7.23 5.20 -9.81
CA LEU A 120 -5.85 4.75 -9.66
C LEU A 120 -4.99 5.51 -10.65
N GLU A 121 -4.12 6.37 -10.13
CA GLU A 121 -3.19 7.16 -10.92
C GLU A 121 -1.86 6.41 -11.08
N VAL A 122 -1.35 6.36 -12.30
CA VAL A 122 -0.07 5.75 -12.61
C VAL A 122 0.70 6.58 -13.65
N PRO A 123 2.05 6.52 -13.65
CA PRO A 123 2.86 7.21 -14.64
C PRO A 123 2.54 6.76 -16.07
N ARG A 124 2.45 5.44 -16.32
CA ARG A 124 2.32 4.85 -17.65
C ARG A 124 1.27 3.75 -17.70
N THR A 125 0.85 3.41 -18.92
CA THR A 125 -0.16 2.37 -19.17
C THR A 125 0.32 0.99 -18.74
N GLU A 126 1.63 0.74 -18.82
CA GLU A 126 2.25 -0.52 -18.42
C GLU A 126 2.28 -0.71 -16.90
N ASP A 127 2.11 0.37 -16.13
CA ASP A 127 2.08 0.34 -14.67
C ASP A 127 0.69 -0.08 -14.13
N ARG A 128 -0.30 -0.28 -15.01
CA ARG A 128 -1.61 -0.82 -14.63
C ARG A 128 -1.46 -2.26 -14.17
N GLN A 129 -2.11 -2.59 -13.05
CA GLN A 129 -2.09 -3.92 -12.47
C GLN A 129 -3.45 -4.61 -12.60
N ALA A 130 -3.44 -5.93 -12.63
CA ALA A 130 -4.66 -6.71 -12.44
C ALA A 130 -5.12 -6.57 -10.99
N LEU A 131 -6.40 -6.26 -10.78
CA LEU A 131 -6.97 -6.03 -9.46
C LEU A 131 -8.03 -7.09 -9.19
N ASN A 132 -7.93 -7.72 -8.03
CA ASN A 132 -8.91 -8.68 -7.56
C ASN A 132 -9.87 -8.00 -6.59
N THR A 133 -11.17 -8.18 -6.78
CA THR A 133 -12.18 -7.69 -5.85
C THR A 133 -13.49 -8.45 -5.99
N ALA A 134 -14.16 -8.70 -4.88
CA ALA A 134 -15.55 -9.18 -4.86
C ALA A 134 -16.56 -8.01 -4.79
N ALA A 135 -16.08 -6.78 -4.60
CA ALA A 135 -16.90 -5.57 -4.53
C ALA A 135 -17.49 -5.22 -5.91
N LYS A 136 -18.56 -4.42 -5.92
CA LYS A 136 -19.07 -3.76 -7.13
C LYS A 136 -18.25 -2.50 -7.43
N ALA A 137 -16.95 -2.68 -7.68
CA ALA A 137 -16.02 -1.59 -7.90
C ALA A 137 -16.12 -1.05 -9.34
N ARG A 138 -16.23 0.28 -9.47
CA ARG A 138 -15.95 0.99 -10.72
C ARG A 138 -14.57 1.61 -10.63
N ILE A 139 -13.63 1.06 -11.39
CA ILE A 139 -12.21 1.45 -11.35
C ILE A 139 -11.87 2.28 -12.59
N SER A 140 -11.34 3.47 -12.36
CA SER A 140 -10.85 4.39 -13.39
C SER A 140 -9.34 4.51 -13.26
N TRP A 141 -8.61 4.19 -14.33
CA TRP A 141 -7.17 4.42 -14.39
C TRP A 141 -6.89 5.82 -14.93
N LEU A 142 -6.13 6.61 -14.17
CA LEU A 142 -5.65 7.93 -14.54
C LEU A 142 -4.19 7.80 -14.97
N VAL A 143 -3.96 7.55 -16.26
CA VAL A 143 -2.59 7.39 -16.78
C VAL A 143 -2.02 8.75 -17.17
N ARG A 144 -0.98 9.19 -16.45
CA ARG A 144 -0.37 10.51 -16.68
C ARG A 144 0.22 10.67 -18.07
N SER A 145 0.88 9.64 -18.62
CA SER A 145 1.43 9.67 -19.98
C SER A 145 0.37 9.79 -21.08
N GLU A 146 -0.89 9.45 -20.78
CA GLU A 146 -2.03 9.57 -21.70
C GLU A 146 -2.76 10.91 -21.55
N GLY A 147 -2.27 11.83 -20.70
CA GLY A 147 -2.90 13.13 -20.45
C GLY A 147 -4.17 13.03 -19.60
N ALA A 148 -4.27 12.04 -18.72
CA ALA A 148 -5.37 11.93 -17.77
C ALA A 148 -5.51 13.19 -16.90
N LEU A 149 -6.75 13.53 -16.54
CA LEU A 149 -7.03 14.63 -15.61
C LEU A 149 -6.34 14.40 -14.27
N PRO A 150 -5.93 15.47 -13.56
CA PRO A 150 -5.52 15.38 -12.18
C PRO A 150 -6.61 14.67 -11.35
N ALA A 151 -6.19 13.81 -10.43
CA ALA A 151 -7.10 12.99 -9.62
C ALA A 151 -8.24 13.77 -8.98
N VAL A 152 -7.93 14.93 -8.40
CA VAL A 152 -8.92 15.79 -7.74
C VAL A 152 -9.99 16.26 -8.73
N GLU A 153 -9.62 16.58 -9.97
CA GLU A 153 -10.56 17.00 -11.01
C GLU A 153 -11.41 15.81 -11.49
N ALA A 154 -10.78 14.66 -11.71
CA ALA A 154 -11.48 13.44 -12.11
C ALA A 154 -12.53 13.01 -11.07
N VAL A 155 -12.19 13.09 -9.78
CA VAL A 155 -13.11 12.77 -8.68
C VAL A 155 -14.23 13.82 -8.58
N ARG A 156 -13.92 15.11 -8.72
CA ARG A 156 -14.93 16.18 -8.67
C ARG A 156 -15.95 16.11 -9.80
N ALA A 157 -15.54 15.63 -10.97
CA ALA A 157 -16.42 15.48 -12.13
C ALA A 157 -17.30 14.22 -12.08
N ALA A 158 -17.09 13.33 -11.10
CA ALA A 158 -17.75 12.04 -11.04
C ALA A 158 -19.14 12.11 -10.41
N GLU A 159 -20.07 11.33 -10.94
CA GLU A 159 -21.32 11.00 -10.25
C GLU A 159 -21.05 9.95 -9.17
N LEU A 160 -21.20 10.37 -7.92
CA LEU A 160 -21.01 9.54 -6.73
C LEU A 160 -22.36 8.93 -6.29
N PRO A 161 -22.38 7.71 -5.73
CA PRO A 161 -23.58 7.15 -5.13
C PRO A 161 -24.13 8.06 -4.02
N GLU A 162 -25.45 8.03 -3.83
CA GLU A 162 -26.08 8.55 -2.61
C GLU A 162 -25.86 7.57 -1.45
N GLY A 163 -25.80 8.09 -0.23
CA GLY A 163 -25.50 7.36 1.01
C GLY A 163 -24.87 8.27 2.04
#